data_AF-A0A4Y9VUG5-F1
#
_entry.id   AF-A0A4Y9VUG5-F1
#
_cell.length_a   1.000
_cell.length_b   1.000
_cell.length_c   1.000
_cell.angle_alpha   90.00
_cell.angle_beta   90.00
_cell.angle_gamma   90.00
#
_symmetry.space_group_name_H-M   'P 1'
#
loop_
_entity.id
_entity.type
_entity.pdbx_description
1 polymer ?
#
loop_
_entity_poly.entity_id
_entity_poly.type
_entity_poly.pdbx_seq_one_letter_code
_entity_poly.pdbx_strand_id
1 'polypeptide(L)'
;MKRLVFLFLLALFHQSSFGAIYKCEQNGKVEYQATQCAKGNDISNKIKQPSPVTGKGKEMSINISDMPLQDTLHIIADFSGNKLVADPSVSGSGDFNYQRTPWDAVLKDIAGKYNLIVKVENGTIFVRNR
;
A
#
# COMPACT_ATOMS: atom_id res chain seq x y z
N MET A 1 41.93 44.67 -12.62
CA MET A 1 41.71 43.26 -13.03
C MET A 1 40.70 42.63 -12.08
N LYS A 2 39.43 42.52 -12.52
CA LYS A 2 38.30 41.99 -11.75
C LYS A 2 38.40 40.47 -11.66
N ARG A 3 38.53 39.91 -10.45
CA ARG A 3 38.23 38.49 -10.20
C ARG A 3 36.84 38.41 -9.60
N LEU A 4 35.88 38.00 -10.43
CA LEU A 4 34.49 37.76 -10.05
C LEU A 4 34.48 36.53 -9.13
N VAL A 5 34.30 36.76 -7.83
CA VAL A 5 33.98 35.69 -6.87
C VAL A 5 32.48 35.44 -7.00
N PHE A 6 32.13 34.37 -7.68
CA PHE A 6 30.77 33.85 -7.75
C PHE A 6 30.81 32.39 -7.31
N LEU A 7 30.57 32.15 -6.02
CA LEU A 7 30.04 30.87 -5.58
C LEU A 7 28.90 31.17 -4.61
N PHE A 8 27.72 31.16 -5.23
CA PHE A 8 26.40 31.31 -4.65
C PHE A 8 26.19 30.28 -3.55
N LEU A 9 25.68 30.76 -2.41
CA LEU A 9 24.93 29.97 -1.45
C LEU A 9 23.93 29.07 -2.16
N LEU A 10 23.92 27.77 -1.85
CA LEU A 10 22.69 26.99 -1.87
C LEU A 10 22.71 26.02 -0.67
N ALA A 11 22.27 26.54 0.47
CA ALA A 11 21.78 25.71 1.56
C ALA A 11 20.48 25.05 1.09
N LEU A 12 20.55 23.81 0.59
CA LEU A 12 19.36 22.97 0.48
C LEU A 12 19.18 22.25 1.82
N PHE A 13 18.58 22.97 2.76
CA PHE A 13 17.69 22.34 3.73
C PHE A 13 16.60 21.63 2.93
N HIS A 14 16.80 20.33 2.66
CA HIS A 14 15.69 19.47 2.31
C HIS A 14 14.84 19.35 3.58
N GLN A 15 13.91 20.29 3.77
CA GLN A 15 12.76 20.04 4.61
C GLN A 15 12.02 18.89 3.93
N SER A 16 12.23 17.69 4.45
CA SER A 16 11.41 16.53 4.19
C SER A 16 10.00 16.87 4.66
N SER A 17 9.20 17.48 3.79
CA SER A 17 7.77 17.61 3.98
C SER A 17 7.20 16.20 3.93
N PHE A 18 6.98 15.63 5.13
CA PHE A 18 6.22 14.41 5.29
C PHE A 18 4.80 14.68 4.76
N GLY A 19 4.55 14.35 3.50
CA GLY A 19 3.23 14.46 2.90
C GLY A 19 2.35 13.36 3.48
N ALA A 20 1.36 13.74 4.30
CA ALA A 20 0.27 12.84 4.66
C ALA A 20 -0.78 12.90 3.55
N ILE A 21 -1.21 11.74 3.04
CA ILE A 21 -2.38 11.64 2.16
C ILE A 21 -3.57 11.29 3.05
N TYR A 22 -4.61 12.10 2.99
CA TYR A 22 -5.83 11.95 3.75
C TYR A 22 -6.91 11.36 2.85
N LYS A 23 -7.61 10.33 3.34
CA LYS A 23 -8.85 9.83 2.76
C LYS A 23 -10.00 10.63 3.34
N CYS A 24 -10.70 11.40 2.53
CA CYS A 24 -11.85 12.19 2.93
C CYS A 24 -13.12 11.60 2.32
N GLU A 25 -14.17 11.48 3.13
CA GLU A 25 -15.50 11.08 2.68
C GLU A 25 -16.44 12.28 2.76
N GLN A 26 -17.01 12.68 1.62
CA GLN A 26 -18.01 13.74 1.55
C GLN A 26 -19.20 13.26 0.72
N ASN A 27 -20.40 13.28 1.31
CA ASN A 27 -21.65 12.87 0.66
C ASN A 27 -21.58 11.46 0.04
N GLY A 28 -20.92 10.51 0.71
CA GLY A 28 -20.75 9.12 0.24
C GLY A 28 -19.73 8.94 -0.89
N LYS A 29 -19.00 10.00 -1.26
CA LYS A 29 -17.91 9.96 -2.24
C LYS A 29 -16.56 10.02 -1.52
N VAL A 30 -15.67 9.10 -1.87
CA VAL A 30 -14.32 9.00 -1.31
C VAL A 30 -13.33 9.76 -2.21
N GLU A 31 -12.54 10.65 -1.62
CA GLU A 31 -11.51 11.44 -2.29
C GLU A 31 -10.19 11.44 -1.50
N TYR A 32 -9.06 11.48 -2.21
CA TYR A 32 -7.72 11.49 -1.62
C TYR A 32 -7.05 12.84 -1.83
N GLN A 33 -6.57 13.45 -0.76
CA GLN A 33 -5.94 14.78 -0.82
C GLN A 33 -4.71 14.89 0.08
N ALA A 34 -3.80 15.80 -0.28
CA ALA A 34 -2.58 16.08 0.48
C ALA A 34 -2.82 17.01 1.70
N THR A 35 -4.04 17.48 1.88
CA THR A 35 -4.47 18.37 2.97
C THR A 35 -5.47 17.67 3.88
N GLN A 36 -5.49 18.03 5.17
CA GLN A 36 -6.40 17.44 6.15
C GLN A 36 -7.87 17.76 5.83
N CYS A 37 -8.79 16.82 6.06
CA CYS A 37 -10.21 17.00 5.79
C CYS A 37 -10.83 18.11 6.67
N ALA A 38 -11.74 18.92 6.11
CA ALA A 38 -12.29 20.10 6.79
C ALA A 38 -13.21 19.81 7.99
N LYS A 39 -13.81 18.60 8.09
CA LYS A 39 -14.63 18.13 9.22
C LYS A 39 -14.53 16.60 9.39
N GLY A 40 -14.19 16.14 10.61
CA GLY A 40 -14.50 14.81 11.19
C GLY A 40 -13.69 13.57 10.76
N ASN A 41 -13.10 12.89 11.75
CA ASN A 41 -12.50 11.54 11.79
C ASN A 41 -11.32 11.25 10.86
N ASP A 42 -10.16 11.81 11.23
CA ASP A 42 -8.85 11.40 10.73
C ASP A 42 -8.46 9.99 11.19
N ILE A 43 -8.59 9.00 10.30
CA ILE A 43 -7.76 7.79 10.40
C ILE A 43 -6.39 8.17 9.83
N SER A 44 -5.56 8.83 10.64
CA SER A 44 -4.16 9.10 10.29
C SER A 44 -3.37 7.78 10.26
N ASN A 45 -3.55 7.01 9.20
CA ASN A 45 -2.61 5.95 8.87
C ASN A 45 -1.38 6.63 8.27
N LYS A 46 -0.33 6.75 9.08
CA LYS A 46 0.98 7.27 8.69
C LYS A 46 1.59 6.35 7.61
N ILE A 47 1.17 6.49 6.36
CA ILE A 47 1.73 5.75 5.23
C ILE A 47 3.05 6.42 4.85
N LYS A 48 4.14 5.94 5.45
CA LYS A 48 5.47 6.13 4.91
C LYS A 48 5.52 5.36 3.59
N GLN A 49 5.65 6.05 2.45
CA GLN A 49 5.98 5.41 1.17
C GLN A 49 7.22 4.52 1.39
N PRO A 50 7.13 3.19 1.20
CA PRO A 50 8.31 2.35 1.23
C PRO A 50 9.03 2.45 -0.11
N SER A 51 10.32 2.81 -0.06
CA SER A 51 11.25 2.44 -1.13
C SER A 51 11.20 0.93 -1.37
N PRO A 52 11.48 0.45 -2.59
CA PRO A 52 11.47 -0.98 -2.88
C PRO A 52 12.62 -1.65 -2.13
N VAL A 53 12.31 -2.31 -1.01
CA VAL A 53 13.29 -3.09 -0.24
C VAL A 53 13.18 -4.53 -0.71
N THR A 54 14.19 -4.97 -1.45
CA THR A 54 14.43 -6.36 -1.79
C THR A 54 14.72 -7.13 -0.51
N GLY A 55 13.74 -7.91 -0.04
CA GLY A 55 13.91 -8.86 1.06
C GLY A 55 12.97 -8.63 2.25
N LYS A 56 11.84 -9.35 2.22
CA LYS A 56 10.74 -9.40 3.20
C LYS A 56 9.81 -8.18 3.16
N GLY A 57 8.54 -8.45 2.83
CA GLY A 57 7.50 -7.43 2.82
C GLY A 57 7.29 -6.78 4.19
N LYS A 58 6.81 -5.54 4.21
CA LYS A 58 6.34 -4.87 5.43
C LYS A 58 5.35 -5.77 6.18
N GLU A 59 5.48 -5.84 7.50
CA GLU A 59 4.57 -6.61 8.34
C GLU A 59 3.17 -5.97 8.37
N MET A 60 2.15 -6.80 8.17
CA MET A 60 0.75 -6.45 8.32
C MET A 60 0.09 -7.24 9.44
N SER A 61 -0.90 -6.60 10.06
CA SER A 61 -1.83 -7.24 10.98
C SER A 61 -3.23 -7.05 10.44
N ILE A 62 -3.94 -8.14 10.18
CA ILE A 62 -5.33 -8.12 9.72
C ILE A 62 -6.12 -9.18 10.48
N ASN A 63 -7.37 -8.84 10.81
CA ASN A 63 -8.35 -9.77 11.33
C ASN A 63 -9.63 -9.55 10.53
N ILE A 64 -9.92 -10.49 9.65
CA ILE A 64 -10.99 -10.42 8.66
C ILE A 64 -11.86 -11.66 8.85
N SER A 65 -13.17 -11.47 8.78
CA SER A 65 -14.13 -12.56 8.82
C SER A 65 -15.10 -12.44 7.64
N ASP A 66 -15.38 -13.57 7.01
CA ASP A 66 -16.27 -13.76 5.86
C ASP A 66 -16.13 -12.68 4.77
N MET A 67 -14.89 -12.40 4.37
CA MET A 67 -14.63 -11.40 3.34
C MET A 67 -14.41 -12.08 1.98
N PRO A 68 -14.91 -11.51 0.88
CA PRO A 68 -14.56 -11.94 -0.46
C PRO A 68 -13.05 -11.98 -0.67
N LEU A 69 -12.59 -13.02 -1.37
CA LEU A 69 -11.18 -13.24 -1.65
C LEU A 69 -10.57 -12.08 -2.45
N GLN A 70 -11.31 -11.52 -3.42
CA GLN A 70 -10.85 -10.37 -4.19
C GLN A 70 -10.61 -9.14 -3.30
N ASP A 71 -11.52 -8.83 -2.40
CA ASP A 71 -11.38 -7.70 -1.47
C ASP A 71 -10.17 -7.90 -0.55
N THR A 72 -9.97 -9.13 -0.06
CA THR A 72 -8.79 -9.48 0.74
C THR A 72 -7.48 -9.26 -0.05
N LEU A 73 -7.44 -9.68 -1.33
CA LEU A 73 -6.28 -9.47 -2.20
C LEU A 73 -6.04 -7.98 -2.48
N HIS A 74 -7.10 -7.18 -2.63
CA HIS A 74 -7.00 -5.72 -2.78
C HIS A 74 -6.38 -5.07 -1.55
N ILE A 75 -6.82 -5.46 -0.34
CA ILE A 75 -6.23 -4.96 0.92
C ILE A 75 -4.72 -5.23 0.99
N ILE A 76 -4.29 -6.42 0.58
CA ILE A 76 -2.86 -6.79 0.57
C ILE A 76 -2.09 -5.95 -0.46
N ALA A 77 -2.65 -5.76 -1.66
CA ALA A 77 -2.04 -4.95 -2.70
C ALA A 77 -1.88 -3.48 -2.26
N ASP A 78 -2.94 -2.88 -1.74
CA ASP A 78 -2.93 -1.51 -1.22
C ASP A 78 -1.92 -1.35 -0.08
N PHE A 79 -1.88 -2.31 0.86
CA PHE A 79 -0.92 -2.28 1.97
C PHE A 79 0.53 -2.38 1.50
N SER A 80 0.78 -3.24 0.52
CA SER A 80 2.13 -3.48 -0.02
C SER A 80 2.59 -2.38 -0.99
N GLY A 81 1.68 -1.50 -1.43
CA GLY A 81 1.95 -0.48 -2.44
C GLY A 81 2.06 -1.04 -3.86
N ASN A 82 1.61 -2.29 -4.07
CA ASN A 82 1.59 -2.91 -5.39
C ASN A 82 0.22 -2.73 -6.05
N LYS A 83 0.19 -2.73 -7.39
CA LYS A 83 -1.06 -2.87 -8.14
C LYS A 83 -1.53 -4.32 -8.08
N LEU A 84 -2.85 -4.54 -8.12
CA LEU A 84 -3.43 -5.88 -8.26
C LEU A 84 -4.00 -6.07 -9.66
N VAL A 85 -3.63 -7.17 -10.30
CA VAL A 85 -4.29 -7.70 -11.50
C VAL A 85 -4.73 -9.12 -11.18
N ALA A 86 -6.00 -9.27 -10.79
CA ALA A 86 -6.60 -10.56 -10.50
C ALA A 86 -7.51 -11.00 -11.66
N ASP A 87 -7.46 -12.28 -12.01
CA ASP A 87 -8.42 -12.88 -12.93
C ASP A 87 -9.84 -12.79 -12.34
N PRO A 88 -10.87 -12.37 -13.10
CA PRO A 88 -12.25 -12.30 -12.63
C PRO A 88 -12.80 -13.63 -12.06
N SER A 89 -12.22 -14.77 -12.45
CA SER A 89 -12.60 -16.10 -11.95
C SER A 89 -12.09 -16.40 -10.53
N VAL A 90 -11.21 -15.58 -9.97
CA VAL A 90 -10.77 -15.69 -8.56
C VAL A 90 -11.96 -15.35 -7.67
N SER A 91 -12.45 -16.34 -6.94
CA SER A 91 -13.67 -16.25 -6.14
C SER A 91 -13.57 -17.07 -4.85
N GLY A 92 -14.48 -16.82 -3.91
CA GLY A 92 -14.52 -17.41 -2.58
C GLY A 92 -14.57 -16.35 -1.48
N SER A 93 -14.79 -16.78 -0.25
CA SER A 93 -14.67 -15.96 0.96
C SER A 93 -13.86 -16.69 2.02
N GLY A 94 -13.38 -15.98 3.03
CA GLY A 94 -12.66 -16.61 4.14
C GLY A 94 -12.39 -15.72 5.33
N ASP A 95 -11.98 -16.38 6.39
CA ASP A 95 -11.54 -15.78 7.64
C ASP A 95 -10.01 -15.78 7.71
N PHE A 96 -9.43 -14.62 7.99
CA PHE A 96 -7.99 -14.44 8.01
C PHE A 96 -7.57 -13.66 9.26
N ASN A 97 -6.68 -14.25 10.04
CA ASN A 97 -6.06 -13.59 11.19
C ASN A 97 -4.54 -13.70 11.07
N TYR A 98 -3.91 -12.59 10.72
CA TYR A 98 -2.46 -12.47 10.63
C TYR A 98 -1.99 -11.36 11.56
N GLN A 99 -0.87 -11.59 12.24
CA GLN A 99 -0.34 -10.68 13.24
C GLN A 99 1.15 -10.47 13.04
N ARG A 100 1.54 -9.24 12.69
CA ARG A 100 2.92 -8.88 12.35
C ARG A 100 3.51 -9.82 11.29
N THR A 101 2.70 -10.19 10.30
CA THR A 101 3.10 -11.12 9.25
C THR A 101 3.49 -10.32 8.01
N PRO A 102 4.66 -10.57 7.39
CA PRO A 102 5.02 -9.94 6.12
C PRO A 102 3.92 -10.14 5.05
N TRP A 103 3.55 -9.07 4.34
CA TRP A 103 2.44 -9.12 3.37
C TRP A 103 2.63 -10.17 2.27
N ASP A 104 3.88 -10.44 1.89
CA ASP A 104 4.27 -11.45 0.90
C ASP A 104 4.06 -12.87 1.45
N ALA A 105 4.30 -13.09 2.75
CA ALA A 105 3.97 -14.33 3.42
C ALA A 105 2.46 -14.53 3.57
N VAL A 106 1.71 -13.46 3.89
CA VAL A 106 0.23 -13.48 3.89
C VAL A 106 -0.32 -13.87 2.52
N LEU A 107 0.15 -13.20 1.47
CA LEU A 107 -0.24 -13.48 0.09
C LEU A 107 0.04 -14.93 -0.32
N LYS A 108 1.21 -15.46 0.07
CA LYS A 108 1.57 -16.86 -0.18
C LYS A 108 0.65 -17.84 0.57
N ASP A 109 0.31 -17.55 1.82
CA ASP A 109 -0.60 -18.40 2.61
C ASP A 109 -2.00 -18.46 1.97
N ILE A 110 -2.55 -17.30 1.61
CA ILE A 110 -3.85 -17.21 0.91
C ILE A 110 -3.79 -17.95 -0.43
N ALA A 111 -2.73 -17.74 -1.22
CA ALA A 111 -2.56 -18.44 -2.48
C ALA A 111 -2.54 -19.97 -2.30
N GLY A 112 -1.91 -20.46 -1.23
CA GLY A 112 -1.93 -21.87 -0.87
C GLY A 112 -3.33 -22.38 -0.54
N LYS A 113 -4.07 -21.66 0.31
CA LYS A 113 -5.42 -22.05 0.76
C LYS A 113 -6.44 -22.13 -0.39
N TYR A 114 -6.36 -21.22 -1.35
CA TYR A 114 -7.30 -21.12 -2.47
C TYR A 114 -6.74 -21.71 -3.78
N ASN A 115 -5.59 -22.41 -3.72
CA ASN A 115 -4.93 -23.01 -4.87
C ASN A 115 -4.73 -22.01 -6.04
N LEU A 116 -4.23 -20.82 -5.71
CA LEU A 116 -3.96 -19.75 -6.68
C LEU A 116 -2.52 -19.82 -7.20
N ILE A 117 -2.31 -19.29 -8.40
CA ILE A 117 -1.00 -18.91 -8.92
C ILE A 117 -0.84 -17.41 -8.71
N VAL A 118 0.23 -17.03 -7.99
CA VAL A 118 0.57 -15.64 -7.72
C VAL A 118 1.96 -15.32 -8.24
N LYS A 119 2.10 -14.17 -8.90
CA LYS A 119 3.37 -13.64 -9.40
C LYS A 119 3.48 -12.17 -9.01
N VAL A 120 4.63 -11.75 -8.49
CA VAL A 120 4.89 -10.34 -8.17
C VAL A 120 6.02 -9.84 -9.05
N GLU A 121 5.72 -8.88 -9.92
CA GLU A 121 6.70 -8.30 -10.85
C GLU A 121 6.44 -6.81 -11.02
N ASN A 122 7.51 -6.00 -11.01
CA ASN A 122 7.47 -4.56 -11.32
C ASN A 122 6.38 -3.80 -10.54
N GLY A 123 6.23 -4.07 -9.24
CA GLY A 123 5.23 -3.40 -8.42
C GLY A 123 3.79 -3.85 -8.69
N THR A 124 3.59 -5.00 -9.33
CA THR A 124 2.27 -5.56 -9.66
C THR A 124 2.17 -7.00 -9.18
N ILE A 125 1.08 -7.31 -8.49
CA ILE A 125 0.68 -8.65 -8.08
C ILE A 125 -0.30 -9.17 -9.13
N PHE A 126 0.07 -10.27 -9.78
CA PHE A 126 -0.78 -11.00 -10.71
C PHE A 126 -1.33 -12.24 -10.01
N VAL A 127 -2.64 -12.42 -10.05
CA VAL A 127 -3.33 -13.55 -9.39
C VAL A 127 -4.27 -14.22 -10.38
N ARG A 128 -4.22 -15.56 -10.43
CA ARG A 128 -5.16 -16.38 -11.19
C ARG A 128 -5.38 -17.71 -10.50
N ASN A 129 -6.44 -18.41 -10.86
CA ASN A 129 -6.61 -19.81 -10.47
C ASN A 129 -5.49 -20.68 -11.06
N ARG A 130 -5.10 -21.74 -10.34
CA ARG A 130 -4.11 -22.70 -10.81
C ARG A 130 -4.57 -23.47 -12.03
#